data_AF-A0A353H161-F1
#
_entry.id   AF-A0A353H161-F1
#
_cell.length_a   1.000
_cell.length_b   1.000
_cell.length_c   1.000
_cell.angle_alpha   90.00
_cell.angle_beta   90.00
_cell.angle_gamma   90.00
#
_symmetry.space_group_name_H-M   'P 1'
#
loop_
_entity.id
_entity.type
_entity.pdbx_description
1 polymer ?
#
loop_
_entity_poly.entity_id
_entity_poly.type
_entity_poly.pdbx_seq_one_letter_code
_entity_poly.pdbx_strand_id
1 'polypeptide(L)'
;MTLLASEWIWVAALFAALFNLSSKIPSILLSFAIPALAGYVLSKLLHISTISSVGQKVILAVWVILALGLWTWLFALGSVQELTISWPLSGKLTLQNTDALQTLLMQMIILLLIVRRSLTLPASLVTSWQAVRSSQIGLAAFLVFGLTTTWENFFSNLWPFALYLFLILIALTTARLAELTLNYSGRSPAFSSSWLISIALLALTFVIIACFSGWLVGVAMVETASTILNFLYLALLAVILILLSPILLLLVAAIPVLDGLVQEMLSKNFGQQQAEFILSVLQPQPGQAENFL
;
A
#
# COMPACT_ATOMS: atom_id res chain seq x y z
N MET A 1 1.13 1.31 19.01
CA MET A 1 0.01 0.41 18.67
C MET A 1 -1.20 1.15 18.15
N THR A 2 -1.75 2.16 18.84
CA THR A 2 -2.91 2.95 18.36
C THR A 2 -2.68 3.63 17.00
N LEU A 3 -1.48 4.19 16.79
CA LEU A 3 -1.09 4.75 15.49
C LEU A 3 -1.11 3.69 14.37
N LEU A 4 -0.50 2.52 14.60
CA LEU A 4 -0.51 1.41 13.64
C LEU A 4 -1.93 0.95 13.31
N ALA A 5 -2.79 0.87 14.33
CA ALA A 5 -4.19 0.49 14.14
C ALA A 5 -4.94 1.53 13.30
N SER A 6 -4.72 2.82 13.53
CA SER A 6 -5.29 3.87 12.66
C SER A 6 -4.77 3.76 11.22
N GLU A 7 -3.50 3.35 11.05
CA GLU A 7 -2.86 3.29 9.73
C GLU A 7 -3.42 2.15 8.87
N TRP A 8 -3.57 0.94 9.40
CA TRP A 8 -4.18 -0.13 8.60
C TRP A 8 -5.65 0.13 8.30
N ILE A 9 -6.35 0.98 9.09
CA ILE A 9 -7.77 1.26 8.85
C ILE A 9 -7.96 2.08 7.59
N TRP A 10 -7.22 3.18 7.45
CA TRP A 10 -7.32 3.99 6.24
C TRP A 10 -6.76 3.23 5.03
N VAL A 11 -5.75 2.37 5.21
CA VAL A 11 -5.26 1.53 4.11
C VAL A 11 -6.31 0.49 3.68
N ALA A 12 -6.99 -0.15 4.62
CA ALA A 12 -8.08 -1.08 4.31
C ALA A 12 -9.26 -0.38 3.63
N ALA A 13 -9.61 0.84 4.07
CA ALA A 13 -10.62 1.66 3.42
C ALA A 13 -10.20 2.03 1.99
N LEU A 14 -8.97 2.52 1.80
CA LEU A 14 -8.44 2.83 0.48
C LEU A 14 -8.41 1.60 -0.43
N PHE A 15 -7.98 0.44 0.08
CA PHE A 15 -8.00 -0.83 -0.64
C PHE A 15 -9.43 -1.20 -1.07
N ALA A 16 -10.39 -1.09 -0.15
CA ALA A 16 -11.79 -1.35 -0.45
C ALA A 16 -12.36 -0.39 -1.52
N ALA A 17 -11.96 0.88 -1.52
CA ALA A 17 -12.31 1.83 -2.57
C ALA A 17 -11.71 1.46 -3.94
N LEU A 18 -10.42 1.12 -3.97
CA LEU A 18 -9.70 0.82 -5.21
C LEU A 18 -10.21 -0.44 -5.93
N PHE A 19 -10.73 -1.41 -5.16
CA PHE A 19 -11.19 -2.71 -5.67
C PHE A 19 -12.71 -2.92 -5.56
N ASN A 20 -13.49 -1.87 -5.27
CA ASN A 20 -14.95 -1.94 -5.08
C ASN A 20 -15.44 -2.95 -4.02
N LEU A 21 -14.70 -3.10 -2.92
CA LEU A 21 -14.99 -4.08 -1.87
C LEU A 21 -15.56 -3.44 -0.60
N SER A 22 -16.38 -2.40 -0.73
CA SER A 22 -16.95 -1.66 0.41
C SER A 22 -17.71 -2.56 1.39
N SER A 23 -18.39 -3.60 0.92
CA SER A 23 -19.08 -4.59 1.77
C SER A 23 -18.14 -5.54 2.53
N LYS A 24 -16.88 -5.66 2.11
CA LYS A 24 -15.87 -6.56 2.70
C LYS A 24 -14.84 -5.82 3.56
N ILE A 25 -15.07 -4.56 3.92
CA ILE A 25 -14.15 -3.78 4.77
C ILE A 25 -13.75 -4.52 6.06
N PRO A 26 -14.65 -5.20 6.82
CA PRO A 26 -14.25 -5.93 8.02
C PRO A 26 -13.25 -7.06 7.77
N SER A 27 -13.44 -7.84 6.70
CA SER A 27 -12.52 -8.93 6.38
C SER A 27 -11.18 -8.40 5.86
N ILE A 28 -11.19 -7.34 5.05
CA ILE A 28 -9.97 -6.67 4.56
C ILE A 28 -9.16 -6.10 5.74
N LEU A 29 -9.84 -5.47 6.71
CA LEU A 29 -9.21 -4.98 7.94
C LEU A 29 -8.50 -6.10 8.71
N LEU A 30 -9.16 -7.24 8.88
CA LEU A 30 -8.55 -8.40 9.55
C LEU A 30 -7.34 -8.92 8.75
N SER A 31 -7.46 -9.04 7.44
CA SER A 31 -6.36 -9.48 6.57
C SER A 31 -5.13 -8.58 6.66
N PHE A 32 -5.30 -7.27 6.83
CA PHE A 32 -4.18 -6.33 7.04
C PHE A 32 -3.71 -6.28 8.50
N ALA A 33 -4.61 -6.46 9.46
CA ALA A 33 -4.28 -6.42 10.89
C ALA A 33 -3.34 -7.56 11.30
N ILE A 34 -3.55 -8.77 10.77
CA ILE A 34 -2.72 -9.95 11.09
C ILE A 34 -1.22 -9.71 10.75
N PRO A 35 -0.83 -9.43 9.50
CA PRO A 35 0.58 -9.20 9.16
C PRO A 35 1.13 -7.92 9.80
N ALA A 36 0.30 -6.90 10.02
CA ALA A 36 0.73 -5.69 10.70
C ALA A 36 1.06 -5.94 12.18
N LEU A 37 0.18 -6.62 12.93
CA LEU A 37 0.41 -6.94 14.33
C LEU A 37 1.58 -7.90 14.51
N ALA A 38 1.65 -8.95 13.69
CA ALA A 38 2.74 -9.90 13.75
C ALA A 38 4.08 -9.24 13.43
N GLY A 39 4.15 -8.37 12.41
CA GLY A 39 5.34 -7.58 12.11
C GLY A 39 5.73 -6.63 13.24
N TYR A 40 4.75 -5.96 13.85
CA TYR A 40 4.98 -5.06 14.99
C TYR A 40 5.56 -5.79 16.19
N VAL A 41 4.98 -6.94 16.56
CA VAL A 41 5.45 -7.77 17.68
C VAL A 41 6.83 -8.32 17.37
N LEU A 42 7.04 -8.87 16.17
CA LEU A 42 8.32 -9.41 15.74
C LEU A 42 9.42 -8.35 15.82
N SER A 43 9.18 -7.17 15.25
CA SER A 43 10.17 -6.09 15.29
C SER A 43 10.45 -5.59 16.71
N LYS A 44 9.44 -5.56 17.58
CA LYS A 44 9.63 -5.20 18.99
C LYS A 44 10.49 -6.24 19.73
N LEU A 45 10.25 -7.53 19.49
CA LEU A 45 11.05 -8.62 20.06
C LEU A 45 12.50 -8.57 19.57
N LEU A 46 12.71 -8.34 18.27
CA LEU A 46 14.04 -8.21 17.68
C LEU A 46 14.82 -7.04 18.27
N HIS A 47 14.18 -5.90 18.51
CA HIS A 47 14.83 -4.75 19.14
C HIS A 47 15.26 -5.04 20.60
N ILE A 48 14.53 -5.89 21.32
CA ILE A 48 14.88 -6.27 22.70
C ILE A 48 15.95 -7.39 22.71
N SER A 49 16.03 -8.19 21.65
CA SER A 49 16.97 -9.30 21.53
C SER A 49 18.42 -8.84 21.32
N THR A 50 19.37 -9.67 21.78
CA THR A 50 20.82 -9.49 21.58
C THR A 50 21.32 -9.96 20.20
N ILE A 51 20.41 -10.24 19.26
CA ILE A 51 20.76 -10.75 17.92
C ILE A 51 21.55 -9.68 17.16
N SER A 52 22.54 -10.11 16.38
CA SER A 52 23.32 -9.22 15.51
C SER A 52 22.44 -8.46 14.52
N SER A 53 22.86 -7.26 14.13
CA SER A 53 22.11 -6.42 13.17
C SER A 53 21.86 -7.11 11.83
N VAL A 54 22.78 -7.98 11.40
CA VAL A 54 22.62 -8.82 10.20
C VAL A 54 21.54 -9.88 10.42
N GLY A 55 21.56 -10.58 11.56
CA GLY A 55 20.54 -11.57 11.91
C GLY A 55 19.13 -10.97 11.98
N GLN A 56 18.99 -9.77 12.55
CA GLN A 56 17.73 -9.03 12.56
C GLN A 56 17.22 -8.75 11.14
N LYS A 57 18.07 -8.28 10.23
CA LYS A 57 17.70 -8.02 8.83
C LYS A 57 17.24 -9.29 8.10
N VAL A 58 17.90 -10.42 8.34
CA VAL A 58 17.52 -11.71 7.75
C VAL A 58 16.15 -12.15 8.25
N ILE A 59 15.89 -12.09 9.56
CA ILE A 59 14.59 -12.47 10.14
C ILE A 59 13.47 -11.58 9.58
N LEU A 60 13.71 -10.26 9.47
CA LEU A 60 12.76 -9.33 8.88
C LEU A 60 12.51 -9.61 7.40
N ALA A 61 13.55 -9.95 6.63
CA ALA A 61 13.39 -10.31 5.22
C ALA A 61 12.55 -11.60 5.06
N VAL A 62 12.82 -12.62 5.88
CA VAL A 62 12.02 -13.85 5.92
C VAL A 62 10.57 -13.55 6.27
N TRP A 63 10.31 -12.68 7.24
CA TRP A 63 8.96 -12.26 7.59
C TRP A 63 8.24 -11.56 6.44
N VAL A 64 8.91 -10.66 5.72
CA VAL A 64 8.32 -9.98 4.54
C VAL A 64 7.96 -11.00 3.46
N ILE A 65 8.85 -11.96 3.17
CA ILE A 65 8.59 -13.02 2.19
C ILE A 65 7.39 -13.88 2.62
N LEU A 66 7.32 -14.26 3.89
CA LEU A 66 6.19 -15.03 4.44
C LEU A 66 4.88 -14.23 4.40
N ALA A 67 4.91 -12.94 4.73
CA ALA A 67 3.73 -12.08 4.68
C ALA A 67 3.22 -11.92 3.25
N LEU A 68 4.12 -11.72 2.28
CA LEU A 68 3.78 -11.68 0.86
C LEU A 68 3.21 -13.01 0.37
N GLY A 69 3.85 -14.13 0.74
CA GLY A 69 3.41 -15.48 0.36
C GLY A 69 2.04 -15.85 0.95
N LEU A 70 1.80 -15.50 2.22
CA LEU A 70 0.49 -15.70 2.86
C LEU A 70 -0.58 -14.82 2.21
N TRP A 71 -0.24 -13.58 1.86
CA TRP A 71 -1.17 -12.68 1.19
C TRP A 71 -1.53 -13.17 -0.21
N THR A 72 -0.55 -13.55 -1.02
CA THR A 72 -0.80 -14.12 -2.35
C THR A 72 -1.58 -15.42 -2.23
N TRP A 73 -1.29 -16.28 -1.25
CA TRP A 73 -2.06 -17.50 -0.98
C TRP A 73 -3.53 -17.20 -0.64
N LEU A 74 -3.80 -16.26 0.27
CA LEU A 74 -5.16 -15.86 0.67
C LEU A 74 -5.98 -15.31 -0.51
N PHE A 75 -5.36 -14.55 -1.41
CA PHE A 75 -6.07 -13.94 -2.55
C PHE A 75 -6.06 -14.82 -3.82
N ALA A 76 -5.08 -15.71 -3.99
CA ALA A 76 -5.02 -16.65 -5.12
C ALA A 76 -5.92 -17.89 -4.91
N LEU A 77 -6.12 -18.34 -3.65
CA LEU A 77 -7.00 -19.46 -3.32
C LEU A 77 -8.33 -19.03 -2.71
N GLY A 78 -8.43 -17.78 -2.26
CA GLY A 78 -9.69 -17.20 -1.82
C GLY A 78 -10.66 -17.03 -2.99
N SER A 79 -11.95 -17.22 -2.73
CA SER A 79 -13.07 -16.99 -3.68
C SER A 79 -13.27 -15.51 -4.05
N VAL A 80 -12.22 -14.69 -4.02
CA VAL A 80 -12.25 -13.31 -4.45
C VAL A 80 -12.07 -13.30 -5.97
N GLN A 81 -13.13 -13.75 -6.66
CA GLN A 81 -13.32 -13.65 -8.10
C GLN A 81 -13.02 -12.22 -8.56
N GLU A 82 -12.16 -12.11 -9.58
CA GLU A 82 -11.90 -10.92 -10.40
C GLU A 82 -11.93 -9.59 -9.64
N LEU A 83 -10.87 -9.33 -8.87
CA LEU A 83 -10.57 -7.97 -8.39
C LEU A 83 -10.29 -7.09 -9.61
N THR A 84 -11.34 -6.45 -10.11
CA THR A 84 -11.24 -5.45 -11.16
C THR A 84 -11.06 -4.10 -10.49
N ILE A 85 -10.06 -3.35 -10.93
CA ILE A 85 -9.87 -1.96 -10.51
C ILE A 85 -11.04 -1.18 -11.08
N SER A 86 -12.05 -0.88 -10.25
CA SER A 86 -13.16 -0.03 -10.66
C SER A 86 -12.74 1.42 -10.43
N TRP A 87 -12.28 2.09 -11.48
CA TRP A 87 -12.10 3.53 -11.40
C TRP A 87 -13.45 4.22 -11.68
N PRO A 88 -14.03 5.00 -10.75
CA PRO A 88 -15.36 5.59 -10.94
C PRO A 88 -15.41 6.68 -12.01
N LEU A 89 -14.26 7.13 -12.53
CA LEU A 89 -14.15 8.26 -13.46
C LEU A 89 -13.71 7.88 -14.88
N SER A 90 -13.44 6.61 -15.16
CA SER A 90 -13.19 6.15 -16.53
C SER A 90 -14.38 5.35 -17.03
N GLY A 91 -14.99 5.78 -18.13
CA GLY A 91 -15.75 4.85 -18.97
C GLY A 91 -14.87 3.63 -19.21
N LYS A 92 -15.33 2.48 -18.70
CA LYS A 92 -14.72 1.14 -18.76
C LYS A 92 -13.41 1.09 -19.57
N LEU A 93 -12.29 1.44 -18.97
CA LEU A 93 -10.98 1.03 -19.47
C LEU A 93 -10.79 -0.43 -19.04
N THR A 94 -11.48 -1.33 -19.76
CA THR A 94 -11.29 -2.78 -19.66
C THR A 94 -9.96 -3.14 -20.32
N LEU A 95 -8.86 -3.17 -19.55
CA LEU A 95 -7.53 -3.62 -19.98
C LEU A 95 -7.46 -5.16 -19.95
N GLN A 96 -8.33 -5.78 -20.77
CA GLN A 96 -8.84 -7.15 -20.72
C GLN A 96 -7.85 -8.34 -20.67
N ASN A 97 -6.53 -8.14 -20.59
CA ASN A 97 -5.55 -9.24 -20.44
C ASN A 97 -4.27 -8.89 -19.64
N THR A 98 -4.10 -7.64 -19.17
CA THR A 98 -2.99 -7.25 -18.27
C THR A 98 -3.45 -7.03 -16.82
N ASP A 99 -4.75 -7.19 -16.56
CA ASP A 99 -5.43 -6.81 -15.31
C ASP A 99 -5.00 -7.61 -14.07
N ALA A 100 -4.74 -8.92 -14.21
CA ALA A 100 -4.47 -9.78 -13.04
C ALA A 100 -3.11 -9.47 -12.39
N LEU A 101 -2.06 -9.29 -13.20
CA LEU A 101 -0.72 -9.02 -12.69
C LEU A 101 -0.61 -7.60 -12.13
N GLN A 102 -1.23 -6.61 -12.78
CA GLN A 102 -1.26 -5.23 -12.28
C GLN A 102 -2.03 -5.13 -10.96
N THR A 103 -3.18 -5.78 -10.87
CA THR A 103 -3.99 -5.83 -9.65
C THR A 103 -3.22 -6.51 -8.53
N LEU A 104 -2.57 -7.64 -8.78
CA LEU A 104 -1.76 -8.36 -7.80
C LEU A 104 -0.56 -7.52 -7.33
N LEU A 105 0.15 -6.85 -8.24
CA LEU A 105 1.24 -5.94 -7.89
C LEU A 105 0.77 -4.80 -7.00
N MET A 106 -0.38 -4.20 -7.31
CA MET A 106 -0.93 -3.09 -6.52
C MET A 106 -1.34 -3.55 -5.11
N GLN A 107 -1.92 -4.75 -4.99
CA GLN A 107 -2.19 -5.36 -3.68
C GLN A 107 -0.91 -5.61 -2.88
N MET A 108 0.14 -6.13 -3.53
CA MET A 108 1.45 -6.35 -2.91
C MET A 108 2.10 -5.05 -2.44
N ILE A 109 2.01 -3.97 -3.24
CA ILE A 109 2.52 -2.65 -2.88
C ILE A 109 1.80 -2.14 -1.63
N ILE A 110 0.45 -2.21 -1.60
CA ILE A 110 -0.34 -1.76 -0.45
C ILE A 110 0.02 -2.56 0.82
N LEU A 111 0.16 -3.88 0.70
CA LEU A 111 0.61 -4.71 1.81
C LEU A 111 2.02 -4.32 2.28
N LEU A 112 2.97 -4.14 1.36
CA LEU A 112 4.33 -3.75 1.69
C LEU A 112 4.39 -2.41 2.42
N LEU A 113 3.51 -1.46 2.09
CA LEU A 113 3.40 -0.20 2.82
C LEU A 113 3.03 -0.43 4.29
N ILE A 114 2.04 -1.28 4.56
CA ILE A 114 1.65 -1.64 5.94
C ILE A 114 2.76 -2.42 6.65
N VAL A 115 3.35 -3.42 6.00
CA VAL A 115 4.39 -4.26 6.61
C VAL A 115 5.63 -3.43 6.92
N ARG A 116 6.09 -2.59 5.98
CA ARG A 116 7.19 -1.65 6.24
C ARG A 116 6.88 -0.77 7.45
N ARG A 117 5.64 -0.30 7.56
CA ARG A 117 5.24 0.60 8.64
C ARG A 117 5.15 -0.13 9.98
N SER A 118 4.66 -1.36 10.01
CA SER A 118 4.61 -2.19 11.21
C SER A 118 6.00 -2.55 11.75
N LEU A 119 6.99 -2.70 10.87
CA LEU A 119 8.38 -2.94 11.25
C LEU A 119 9.11 -1.68 11.75
N THR A 120 8.75 -0.50 11.26
CA THR A 120 9.45 0.75 11.60
C THR A 120 8.92 1.43 12.86
N LEU A 121 7.61 1.36 13.11
CA LEU A 121 6.97 1.97 14.27
C LEU A 121 7.50 1.53 15.64
N PRO A 122 7.76 0.23 15.92
CA PRO A 122 8.20 -0.19 17.24
C PRO A 122 9.67 0.19 17.55
N ALA A 123 10.45 0.57 16.54
CA ALA A 123 11.86 0.94 16.70
C ALA A 123 12.08 2.37 17.24
N SER A 124 11.03 3.19 17.35
CA SER A 124 11.15 4.57 17.83
C SER A 124 9.94 5.02 18.65
N LEU A 125 10.17 5.95 19.58
CA LEU A 125 9.07 6.66 20.25
C LEU A 125 8.32 7.48 19.21
N VAL A 126 7.01 7.26 19.10
CA VAL A 126 6.16 7.99 18.18
C VAL A 126 6.08 9.45 18.63
N THR A 127 6.53 10.37 17.78
CA THR A 127 6.44 11.80 18.02
C THR A 127 5.08 12.35 17.60
N SER A 128 4.68 13.48 18.17
CA SER A 128 3.47 14.22 17.77
C SER A 128 3.47 14.53 16.28
N TRP A 129 4.62 14.92 15.72
CA TRP A 129 4.77 15.17 14.29
C TRP A 129 4.48 13.94 13.42
N GLN A 130 4.97 12.76 13.82
CA GLN A 130 4.67 11.51 13.10
C GLN A 130 3.17 11.18 13.14
N ALA A 131 2.51 11.38 14.29
CA ALA A 131 1.08 11.17 14.43
C ALA A 131 0.27 12.17 13.57
N VAL A 132 0.66 13.45 13.52
CA VAL A 132 0.03 14.48 12.66
C VAL A 132 0.19 14.12 11.19
N ARG A 133 1.39 13.73 10.75
CA ARG A 133 1.62 13.32 9.35
C ARG A 133 0.78 12.10 8.97
N SER A 134 0.70 11.10 9.85
CA SER A 134 -0.18 9.94 9.64
C SER A 134 -1.65 10.34 9.60
N SER A 135 -2.05 11.34 10.40
CA SER A 135 -3.41 11.89 10.36
C SER A 135 -3.71 12.55 9.00
N GLN A 136 -2.80 13.37 8.48
CA GLN A 136 -2.96 14.01 7.18
C GLN A 136 -3.08 13.00 6.04
N ILE A 137 -2.22 11.98 6.02
CA ILE A 137 -2.26 10.92 5.00
C ILE A 137 -3.56 10.12 5.10
N GLY A 138 -3.96 9.71 6.32
CA GLY A 138 -5.19 8.94 6.49
C GLY A 138 -6.44 9.74 6.16
N LEU A 139 -6.51 11.03 6.53
CA LEU A 139 -7.61 11.91 6.13
C LEU A 139 -7.67 12.09 4.60
N ALA A 140 -6.52 12.24 3.94
CA ALA A 140 -6.48 12.29 2.47
C ALA A 140 -6.95 10.99 1.83
N ALA A 141 -6.55 9.83 2.38
CA ALA A 141 -7.02 8.53 1.92
C ALA A 141 -8.53 8.35 2.15
N PHE A 142 -9.06 8.82 3.28
CA PHE A 142 -10.50 8.80 3.55
C PHE A 142 -11.29 9.77 2.69
N LEU A 143 -10.68 10.88 2.27
CA LEU A 143 -11.27 11.76 1.26
C LEU A 143 -11.39 11.01 -0.07
N VAL A 144 -10.33 10.35 -0.55
CA VAL A 144 -10.40 9.52 -1.77
C VAL A 144 -11.43 8.39 -1.62
N PHE A 145 -11.48 7.73 -0.47
CA PHE A 145 -12.49 6.72 -0.17
C PHE A 145 -13.92 7.27 -0.23
N GLY A 146 -14.19 8.42 0.40
CA GLY A 146 -15.51 9.04 0.41
C GLY A 146 -15.95 9.55 -0.97
N LEU A 147 -15.01 9.90 -1.85
CA LEU A 147 -15.29 10.31 -3.22
C LEU A 147 -15.54 9.15 -4.19
N THR A 148 -14.98 7.98 -3.89
CA THR A 148 -15.05 6.79 -4.76
C THR A 148 -16.18 5.84 -4.38
N THR A 149 -16.70 5.95 -3.15
CA THR A 149 -17.77 5.08 -2.67
C THR A 149 -19.16 5.63 -2.99
N THR A 150 -20.08 4.73 -3.34
CA THR A 150 -21.47 5.10 -3.60
C THR A 150 -22.21 5.42 -2.30
N TRP A 151 -23.11 6.41 -2.36
CA TRP A 151 -23.97 6.81 -1.24
C TRP A 151 -24.93 5.70 -0.77
N GLU A 152 -25.11 4.65 -1.58
CA GLU A 152 -25.96 3.50 -1.27
C GLU A 152 -25.57 2.78 0.04
N ASN A 153 -24.28 2.80 0.39
CA ASN A 153 -23.75 2.15 1.59
C ASN A 153 -23.17 3.15 2.61
N PHE A 154 -23.73 4.36 2.69
CA PHE A 154 -23.21 5.46 3.52
C PHE A 154 -22.85 5.03 4.95
N PHE A 155 -23.77 4.37 5.68
CA PHE A 155 -23.51 3.94 7.07
C PHE A 155 -22.42 2.86 7.18
N SER A 156 -22.36 1.92 6.23
CA SER A 156 -21.30 0.90 6.18
C SER A 156 -19.93 1.51 5.90
N ASN A 157 -19.90 2.63 5.18
CA ASN A 157 -18.68 3.38 4.87
C ASN A 157 -18.31 4.39 5.97
N LEU A 158 -19.22 4.70 6.89
CA LEU A 158 -19.01 5.68 7.96
C LEU A 158 -18.20 5.12 9.13
N TRP A 159 -18.49 3.89 9.57
CA TRP A 159 -17.86 3.33 10.76
C TRP A 159 -16.33 3.17 10.66
N PRO A 160 -15.71 2.85 9.50
CA PRO A 160 -14.24 2.79 9.38
C PRO A 160 -13.63 4.18 9.57
N PHE A 161 -14.29 5.24 9.08
CA PHE A 161 -13.86 6.62 9.28
C PHE A 161 -13.97 7.03 10.75
N ALA A 162 -15.08 6.68 11.41
CA ALA A 162 -15.26 6.93 12.84
C ALA A 162 -14.19 6.21 13.69
N LEU A 163 -13.93 4.93 13.39
CA LEU A 163 -12.92 4.13 14.08
C LEU A 163 -11.51 4.70 13.86
N TYR A 164 -11.22 5.13 12.63
CA TYR A 164 -9.97 5.82 12.29
C TYR A 164 -9.79 7.10 13.10
N LEU A 165 -10.80 8.00 13.10
CA LEU A 165 -10.77 9.25 13.84
C LEU A 165 -10.55 9.02 15.34
N PHE A 166 -11.26 8.05 15.91
CA PHE A 166 -11.09 7.69 17.31
C PHE A 166 -9.65 7.24 17.62
N LEU A 167 -9.10 6.33 16.81
CA LEU A 167 -7.75 5.81 17.04
C LEU A 167 -6.64 6.83 16.79
N ILE A 168 -6.78 7.71 15.79
CA ILE A 168 -5.77 8.74 15.52
C ILE A 168 -5.78 9.82 16.60
N LEU A 169 -6.94 10.17 17.17
CA LEU A 169 -7.01 11.09 18.31
C LEU A 169 -6.38 10.48 19.57
N ILE A 170 -6.59 9.18 19.81
CA ILE A 170 -5.85 8.46 20.87
C ILE A 170 -4.34 8.48 20.57
N ALA A 171 -3.93 8.25 19.32
CA ALA A 171 -2.52 8.27 18.94
C ALA A 171 -1.88 9.66 19.16
N LEU A 172 -2.57 10.75 18.79
CA LEU A 172 -2.11 12.12 18.99
C LEU A 172 -1.98 12.48 20.48
N THR A 173 -3.00 12.15 21.27
CA THR A 173 -3.00 12.43 22.72
C THR A 173 -1.93 11.63 23.44
N THR A 174 -1.77 10.33 23.12
CA THR A 174 -0.72 9.49 23.69
C THR A 174 0.69 9.92 23.26
N ALA A 175 0.89 10.30 21.99
CA ALA A 175 2.16 10.85 21.52
C ALA A 175 2.52 12.15 22.25
N ARG A 176 1.54 13.04 22.45
CA ARG A 176 1.75 14.29 23.19
C ARG A 176 2.09 14.06 24.66
N LEU A 177 1.42 13.11 25.31
CA LEU A 177 1.72 12.73 26.70
C LEU A 177 3.10 12.11 26.84
N ALA A 178 3.52 11.28 25.88
CA ALA A 178 4.87 10.71 25.85
C ALA A 178 5.93 11.82 25.77
N GLU A 179 5.74 12.82 24.90
CA GLU A 179 6.64 13.99 24.80
C GLU A 179 6.70 14.81 26.11
N LEU A 180 5.55 15.05 26.74
CA LEU A 180 5.51 15.77 28.02
C LEU A 180 6.22 15.00 29.13
N THR A 181 6.10 13.67 29.14
CA THR A 181 6.76 12.82 30.14
C THR A 181 8.29 12.90 30.04
N LEU A 182 8.83 13.00 28.82
CA LEU A 182 10.26 13.21 28.58
C LEU A 182 10.75 14.57 29.10
N ASN A 183 9.91 15.61 29.00
CA ASN A 183 10.25 16.96 29.44
C ASN A 183 10.07 17.19 30.95
N TYR A 184 9.19 16.44 31.63
CA TYR A 184 8.85 16.61 33.04
C TYR A 184 9.35 15.44 33.93
N SER A 185 10.60 15.03 33.74
CA SER A 185 11.32 14.08 34.61
C SER A 185 10.58 12.75 34.88
N GLY A 186 9.86 12.22 33.89
CA GLY A 186 9.21 10.90 33.99
C GLY A 186 7.87 10.86 34.73
N ARG A 187 7.34 11.99 35.22
CA ARG A 187 5.97 12.05 35.76
C ARG A 187 4.95 12.10 34.62
N SER A 188 4.52 10.93 34.15
CA SER A 188 3.43 10.84 33.17
C SER A 188 2.10 11.21 33.83
N PRO A 189 1.31 12.13 33.24
CA PRO A 189 -0.10 12.26 33.59
C PRO A 189 -0.79 10.90 33.37
N ALA A 190 -1.60 10.47 34.33
CA ALA A 190 -2.40 9.26 34.16
C ALA A 190 -3.51 9.51 33.13
N PHE A 191 -3.72 8.55 32.23
CA PHE A 191 -4.85 8.58 31.30
C PHE A 191 -6.13 8.31 32.09
N SER A 192 -6.96 9.35 32.31
CA SER A 192 -8.22 9.20 33.02
C SER A 192 -9.33 8.68 32.11
N SER A 193 -10.39 8.10 32.70
CA SER A 193 -11.61 7.75 31.96
C SER A 193 -12.26 8.97 31.31
N SER A 194 -12.17 10.15 31.95
CA SER A 194 -12.68 11.41 31.38
C SER A 194 -11.98 11.79 30.07
N TRP A 195 -10.68 11.53 29.93
CA TRP A 195 -9.96 11.77 28.68
C TRP A 195 -10.48 10.91 27.54
N LEU A 196 -10.71 9.61 27.78
CA LEU A 196 -11.27 8.72 26.77
C LEU A 196 -12.68 9.15 26.34
N ILE A 197 -13.51 9.60 27.28
CA ILE A 197 -14.84 10.14 26.98
C ILE A 197 -14.73 11.42 26.15
N SER A 198 -13.82 12.34 26.49
CA SER A 198 -13.59 13.56 25.69
C SER A 198 -13.10 13.25 24.28
N ILE A 199 -12.21 12.27 24.12
CA ILE A 199 -11.73 11.82 22.80
C ILE A 199 -12.88 11.19 22.00
N ALA A 200 -13.70 10.34 22.64
CA ALA A 200 -14.85 9.71 22.00
C ALA A 200 -15.89 10.76 21.54
N LEU A 201 -16.21 11.73 22.40
CA LEU A 201 -17.11 12.83 22.08
C LEU A 201 -16.56 13.67 20.92
N LEU A 202 -15.27 14.01 20.96
CA LEU A 202 -14.63 14.80 19.91
C LEU A 202 -14.60 14.05 18.57
N ALA A 203 -14.28 12.75 18.57
CA ALA A 203 -14.39 11.90 17.38
C ALA A 203 -15.82 11.88 16.83
N LEU A 204 -16.82 11.71 17.70
CA LEU A 204 -18.23 11.70 17.33
C LEU A 204 -18.69 13.06 16.76
N THR A 205 -18.26 14.17 17.35
CA THR A 205 -18.51 15.51 16.83
C THR A 205 -17.92 15.68 15.43
N PHE A 206 -16.68 15.23 15.19
CA PHE A 206 -16.07 15.27 13.86
C PHE A 206 -16.82 14.41 12.84
N VAL A 207 -17.29 13.22 13.23
CA VAL A 207 -18.11 12.38 12.36
C VAL A 207 -19.42 13.09 12.02
N ILE A 208 -20.11 13.69 12.99
CA ILE A 208 -21.36 14.44 12.74
C ILE A 208 -21.12 15.61 11.80
N ILE A 209 -20.06 16.40 12.03
CA ILE A 209 -19.69 17.53 11.17
C ILE A 209 -19.36 17.04 9.75
N ALA A 210 -18.63 15.92 9.61
CA ALA A 210 -18.29 15.34 8.33
C ALA A 210 -19.54 14.83 7.59
N CYS A 211 -20.48 14.17 8.28
CA CYS A 211 -21.76 13.76 7.73
C CYS A 211 -22.56 14.97 7.23
N PHE A 212 -22.68 16.00 8.07
CA PHE A 212 -23.44 17.19 7.74
C PHE A 212 -22.81 17.94 6.55
N SER A 213 -21.48 18.07 6.55
CA SER A 213 -20.73 18.68 5.45
C SER A 213 -20.89 17.88 4.15
N GLY A 214 -20.75 16.55 4.23
CA GLY A 214 -20.94 15.66 3.08
C GLY A 214 -22.36 15.72 2.51
N TRP A 215 -23.37 15.76 3.38
CA TRP A 215 -24.77 15.95 2.98
C TRP A 215 -25.00 17.31 2.33
N LEU A 216 -24.47 18.38 2.92
CA LEU A 216 -24.62 19.75 2.40
C LEU A 216 -23.94 19.88 1.02
N VAL A 217 -22.77 19.28 0.85
CA VAL A 217 -22.08 19.19 -0.44
C VAL A 217 -22.88 18.35 -1.45
N GLY A 218 -23.41 17.20 -1.02
CA GLY A 218 -24.17 16.27 -1.86
C GLY A 218 -25.60 16.70 -2.21
N VAL A 219 -26.16 17.71 -1.54
CA VAL A 219 -27.51 18.23 -1.80
C VAL A 219 -27.48 19.64 -2.39
N ALA A 220 -26.65 20.53 -1.85
CA ALA A 220 -26.65 21.95 -2.23
C ALA A 220 -25.59 22.29 -3.29
N MET A 221 -24.57 21.45 -3.48
CA MET A 221 -23.37 21.79 -4.27
C MET A 221 -22.96 20.65 -5.22
N VAL A 222 -23.86 19.77 -5.64
CA VAL A 222 -23.53 18.58 -6.46
C VAL A 222 -22.70 18.93 -7.70
N GLU A 223 -23.10 19.96 -8.46
CA GLU A 223 -22.38 20.41 -9.65
C GLU A 223 -21.02 21.04 -9.30
N THR A 224 -20.97 21.85 -8.25
CA THR A 224 -19.72 22.48 -7.78
C THR A 224 -18.72 21.44 -7.25
N ALA A 225 -19.22 20.44 -6.51
CA ALA A 225 -18.43 19.35 -5.95
C ALA A 225 -17.88 18.46 -7.06
N SER A 226 -18.67 18.12 -8.08
CA SER A 226 -18.19 17.35 -9.23
C SER A 226 -17.13 18.12 -10.03
N THR A 227 -17.31 19.44 -10.19
CA THR A 227 -16.36 20.32 -10.88
C THR A 227 -15.04 20.42 -10.13
N ILE A 228 -15.08 20.63 -8.81
CA ILE A 228 -13.89 20.64 -7.95
C ILE A 228 -13.19 19.29 -7.98
N LEU A 229 -13.93 18.18 -7.95
CA LEU A 229 -13.37 16.84 -8.06
C LEU A 229 -12.63 16.64 -9.38
N ASN A 230 -13.26 17.02 -10.49
CA ASN A 230 -12.65 16.93 -11.82
C ASN A 230 -11.40 17.78 -11.90
N PHE A 231 -11.41 18.98 -11.35
CA PHE A 231 -10.23 19.84 -11.30
C PHE A 231 -9.09 19.21 -10.47
N LEU A 232 -9.39 18.73 -9.26
CA LEU A 232 -8.42 18.04 -8.41
C LEU A 232 -7.86 16.79 -9.08
N TYR A 233 -8.71 16.03 -9.78
CA TYR A 233 -8.30 14.86 -10.55
C TYR A 233 -7.36 15.23 -11.68
N LEU A 234 -7.71 16.21 -12.51
CA LEU A 234 -6.86 16.67 -13.61
C LEU A 234 -5.53 17.24 -13.09
N ALA A 235 -5.55 17.96 -11.98
CA ALA A 235 -4.35 18.46 -11.32
C ALA A 235 -3.47 17.32 -10.80
N LEU A 236 -4.05 16.32 -10.12
CA LEU A 236 -3.32 15.16 -9.61
C LEU A 236 -2.74 14.33 -10.77
N LEU A 237 -3.52 14.09 -11.81
CA LEU A 237 -3.09 13.39 -13.02
C LEU A 237 -1.96 14.14 -13.73
N ALA A 238 -2.06 15.46 -13.84
CA ALA A 238 -0.97 16.29 -14.37
C ALA A 238 0.29 16.18 -13.51
N VAL A 239 0.17 16.24 -12.19
CA VAL A 239 1.31 16.05 -11.27
C VAL A 239 1.94 14.67 -11.43
N ILE A 240 1.13 13.61 -11.50
CA ILE A 240 1.60 12.24 -11.73
C ILE A 240 2.29 12.13 -13.08
N LEU A 241 1.73 12.70 -14.15
CA LEU A 241 2.32 12.71 -15.48
C LEU A 241 3.64 13.48 -15.51
N ILE A 242 3.75 14.61 -14.82
CA ILE A 242 4.99 15.37 -14.68
C ILE A 242 6.04 14.55 -13.91
N LEU A 243 5.64 13.87 -12.83
CA LEU A 243 6.52 13.03 -12.03
C LEU A 243 6.97 11.75 -12.75
N LEU A 244 6.08 11.11 -13.53
CA LEU A 244 6.39 9.90 -14.30
C LEU A 244 6.96 10.19 -15.69
N SER A 245 6.82 11.40 -16.22
CA SER A 245 7.42 11.85 -17.47
C SER A 245 8.90 11.46 -17.62
N PRO A 246 9.79 11.70 -16.64
CA PRO A 246 11.20 11.29 -16.75
C PRO A 246 11.37 9.77 -16.85
N ILE A 247 10.50 8.98 -16.19
CA ILE A 247 10.53 7.52 -16.26
C ILE A 247 10.03 7.05 -17.64
N LEU A 248 8.96 7.65 -18.15
CA LEU A 248 8.43 7.37 -19.49
C LEU A 248 9.44 7.74 -20.58
N LEU A 249 10.14 8.87 -20.43
CA LEU A 249 11.24 9.28 -21.31
C LEU A 249 12.41 8.29 -21.27
N LEU A 250 12.78 7.81 -20.08
CA LEU A 250 13.78 6.75 -19.92
C LEU A 250 13.35 5.45 -20.60
N LEU A 251 12.07 5.09 -20.50
CA LEU A 251 11.52 3.88 -21.10
C LEU A 251 11.51 3.97 -22.63
N VAL A 252 11.13 5.13 -23.18
CA VAL A 252 11.19 5.41 -24.62
C VAL A 252 12.64 5.45 -25.12
N ALA A 253 13.57 6.01 -24.35
CA ALA A 253 15.00 6.00 -24.66
C ALA A 253 15.61 4.59 -24.62
N ALA A 254 15.01 3.66 -23.86
CA ALA A 254 15.45 2.27 -23.78
C ALA A 254 14.95 1.41 -24.95
N ILE A 255 13.88 1.79 -25.66
CA ILE A 255 13.35 1.06 -26.83
C ILE A 255 14.43 0.84 -27.91
N PRO A 256 15.18 1.85 -28.39
CA PRO A 256 16.20 1.62 -29.40
C PRO A 256 17.36 0.74 -28.92
N VAL A 257 17.66 0.74 -27.61
CA VAL A 257 18.67 -0.14 -27.02
C VAL A 257 18.17 -1.59 -26.99
N LEU A 258 16.89 -1.80 -26.64
CA LEU A 258 16.24 -3.10 -26.69
C LEU A 258 16.13 -3.64 -28.13
N ASP A 259 15.74 -2.80 -29.09
CA ASP A 259 15.71 -3.17 -30.50
C ASP A 259 17.11 -3.51 -31.03
N GLY A 260 18.14 -2.76 -30.61
CA GLY A 260 19.53 -3.08 -30.91
C GLY A 260 19.95 -4.44 -30.36
N LEU A 261 19.61 -4.76 -29.11
CA LEU A 261 19.89 -6.05 -28.48
C LEU A 261 19.12 -7.20 -29.13
N VAL A 262 17.86 -6.98 -29.50
CA VAL A 262 17.03 -7.97 -30.20
C VAL A 262 17.59 -8.22 -31.61
N GLN A 263 17.97 -7.18 -32.34
CA GLN A 263 18.62 -7.33 -33.64
C GLN A 263 19.99 -7.99 -33.54
N GLU A 264 20.76 -7.72 -32.48
CA GLU A 264 22.05 -8.38 -32.26
C GLU A 264 21.86 -9.88 -31.93
N MET A 265 20.83 -10.22 -31.16
CA MET A 265 20.46 -11.61 -30.87
C MET A 265 19.88 -12.35 -32.09
N LEU A 266 19.17 -11.64 -32.98
CA LEU A 266 18.64 -12.20 -34.23
C LEU A 266 19.70 -12.29 -35.35
N SER A 267 20.68 -11.39 -35.38
CA SER A 267 21.76 -11.37 -36.37
C SER A 267 22.92 -12.31 -36.03
N LYS A 268 23.15 -12.59 -34.74
CA LYS A 268 23.95 -13.76 -34.36
C LYS A 268 23.09 -14.99 -34.67
N ASN A 269 23.43 -15.68 -35.77
CA ASN A 269 22.82 -16.94 -36.18
C ASN A 269 23.03 -18.05 -35.14
N PHE A 270 22.40 -17.93 -33.98
CA PHE A 270 22.41 -18.90 -32.89
C PHE A 270 21.92 -20.27 -33.40
N GLY A 271 20.96 -20.27 -34.33
CA GLY A 271 20.48 -21.47 -35.01
C GLY A 271 21.50 -22.10 -35.96
N GLN A 272 22.33 -21.34 -36.69
CA GLN A 272 23.37 -21.91 -37.55
C GLN A 272 24.58 -22.39 -36.74
N GLN A 273 24.99 -21.64 -35.71
CA GLN A 273 26.09 -22.06 -34.84
C GLN A 273 25.72 -23.29 -34.00
N GLN A 274 24.48 -23.41 -33.54
CA GLN A 274 24.01 -24.64 -32.88
C GLN A 274 23.84 -25.79 -33.88
N ALA A 275 23.41 -25.53 -35.13
CA ALA A 275 23.33 -26.56 -36.16
C ALA A 275 24.72 -27.06 -36.58
N GLU A 276 25.72 -26.18 -36.75
CA GLU A 276 27.12 -26.53 -37.02
C GLU A 276 27.75 -27.27 -35.82
N PHE A 277 27.47 -26.83 -34.59
CA PHE A 277 27.93 -27.52 -33.38
C PHE A 277 27.31 -28.92 -33.28
N ILE A 278 26.00 -29.06 -33.46
CA ILE A 278 25.29 -30.36 -33.44
C ILE A 278 25.78 -31.26 -34.59
N LEU A 279 26.03 -30.72 -35.78
CA LEU A 279 26.62 -31.46 -36.91
C LEU A 279 28.06 -31.91 -36.60
N SER A 280 28.87 -31.07 -35.95
CA SER A 280 30.24 -31.42 -35.56
C SER A 280 30.30 -32.49 -34.45
N VAL A 281 29.26 -32.58 -33.61
CA VAL A 281 29.14 -33.59 -32.55
C VAL A 281 28.55 -34.90 -33.09
N LEU A 282 27.65 -34.85 -34.09
CA LEU A 282 27.03 -36.03 -34.70
C LEU A 282 27.88 -36.69 -35.80
N GLN A 283 28.80 -35.96 -36.42
CA GLN A 283 29.79 -36.50 -37.36
C GLN A 283 31.20 -36.29 -36.80
N PRO A 284 31.70 -37.16 -35.91
CA PRO A 284 33.11 -37.13 -35.55
C PRO A 284 33.91 -37.47 -36.81
N GLN A 285 34.47 -36.46 -37.47
CA GLN A 285 35.44 -36.69 -38.54
C GLN A 285 36.67 -37.36 -37.93
N PRO A 286 37.04 -38.58 -38.35
CA PRO A 286 38.24 -39.26 -37.86
C PRO A 286 39.44 -38.58 -38.53
N GLY A 287 39.89 -37.47 -37.94
CA GLY A 287 41.02 -36.69 -38.46
C GLY A 287 41.32 -35.38 -37.71
N GLN A 288 40.43 -34.89 -36.84
CA GLN A 288 40.69 -33.65 -36.09
C GLN A 288 41.15 -33.88 -34.63
N ALA A 289 41.32 -35.13 -34.19
CA ALA A 289 41.88 -35.44 -32.87
C ALA A 289 43.39 -35.15 -32.76
N GLU A 290 44.10 -34.85 -33.85
CA GLU A 290 45.53 -34.54 -33.82
C GLU A 290 45.84 -33.06 -33.51
N ASN A 291 44.85 -32.16 -33.54
CA ASN A 291 45.06 -30.73 -33.29
C ASN A 291 44.62 -30.25 -31.89
N PHE A 292 44.30 -31.18 -30.97
CA PHE A 292 43.93 -30.88 -29.58
C PHE A 292 44.89 -31.48 -28.54
N LEU A 293 46.15 -31.71 -28.92
CA LEU A 293 47.27 -31.84 -27.99
C LEU A 293 48.00 -30.50 -27.83
#